data_AF-A0A7W8WZM3-F1
#
_entry.id   AF-A0A7W8WZM3-F1
#
_cell.length_a   1.000
_cell.length_b   1.000
_cell.length_c   1.000
_cell.angle_alpha   90.00
_cell.angle_beta   90.00
_cell.angle_gamma   90.00
#
_symmetry.space_group_name_H-M   'P 1'
#
loop_
_entity.id
_entity.type
_entity.pdbx_description
1 polymer ?
#
loop_
_entity_poly.entity_id
_entity_poly.type
_entity_poly.pdbx_seq_one_letter_code
_entity_poly.pdbx_strand_id
1 'polypeptide(L)' 'MSRTKRYERRTGYVPYAERRFFVDAVHRPEPDLGVLTELFIRLTLERVAEAREQREGAKPPSSFKSPQHL' A
#
# COMPACT_ATOMS: atom_id res chain seq x y z
N MET A 1 18.03 6.62 -52.47
CA MET A 1 16.74 6.95 -51.83
C MET A 1 16.61 6.11 -50.55
N SER A 2 17.00 6.64 -49.39
CA SER A 2 16.88 5.89 -48.13
C SER A 2 15.42 5.86 -47.69
N ARG A 3 14.79 4.69 -47.73
CA ARG A 3 13.47 4.46 -47.14
C ARG A 3 13.57 4.54 -45.62
N THR A 4 13.30 5.71 -45.06
CA THR A 4 13.12 5.87 -43.62
C THR A 4 11.77 5.25 -43.26
N LYS A 5 11.76 3.99 -42.79
CA LYS A 5 10.54 3.40 -42.22
C LYS A 5 10.18 4.21 -40.97
N ARG A 6 9.01 4.85 -40.99
CA ARG A 6 8.46 5.56 -39.84
C ARG A 6 8.17 4.54 -38.76
N TYR A 7 8.74 4.72 -37.58
CA TYR A 7 8.49 3.87 -36.43
C TYR A 7 7.01 3.98 -36.03
N GLU A 8 6.29 2.86 -36.04
CA GLU A 8 4.92 2.77 -35.55
C GLU A 8 4.91 2.04 -34.21
N ARG A 9 4.31 2.68 -33.20
CA ARG A 9 4.17 2.10 -31.86
C ARG A 9 3.25 0.88 -31.91
N ARG A 10 3.80 -0.29 -31.54
CA ARG A 10 3.05 -1.55 -31.42
C ARG A 10 2.35 -1.72 -30.08
N THR A 11 2.69 -0.89 -29.09
CA THR A 11 2.16 -0.96 -27.72
C THR A 11 1.69 0.42 -27.27
N GLY A 12 0.67 0.48 -26.42
CA GLY A 12 0.24 1.74 -25.77
C GLY A 12 1.22 2.31 -24.75
N TYR A 13 2.44 1.76 -24.65
CA TYR A 13 3.49 2.28 -23.78
C TYR A 13 3.93 3.67 -24.25
N VAL A 14 3.87 4.64 -23.33
CA VAL A 14 4.39 5.99 -23.52
C VAL A 14 5.62 6.18 -22.62
N PRO A 15 6.83 6.36 -23.20
CA PRO A 15 8.04 6.69 -22.45
C PRO A 15 7.81 7.92 -21.60
N TYR A 16 8.43 7.96 -20.43
CA TYR A 16 8.19 9.03 -19.45
C TYR A 16 8.38 10.43 -20.04
N ALA A 17 9.43 10.64 -20.85
CA ALA A 17 9.71 11.92 -21.51
C ALA A 17 8.62 12.40 -22.48
N GLU A 18 7.75 11.51 -22.94
CA GLU A 18 6.63 11.83 -23.83
C GLU A 18 5.27 11.82 -23.13
N ARG A 19 5.23 11.48 -21.84
CA ARG A 19 3.99 11.53 -21.06
C ARG A 19 3.57 12.99 -20.89
N ARG A 20 2.28 13.24 -21.07
CA ARG A 20 1.66 14.52 -20.72
C ARG A 20 0.90 14.32 -19.43
N PHE A 21 1.26 15.11 -18.42
CA PHE A 21 0.57 15.14 -17.14
C PHE A 21 -0.38 16.33 -17.14
N PHE A 22 -1.60 16.11 -16.69
CA PHE A 22 -2.60 17.15 -16.51
C PHE A 22 -2.99 17.16 -15.03
N VAL A 23 -3.18 18.36 -14.49
CA VAL A 23 -3.71 18.56 -13.14
C VAL A 23 -5.09 19.16 -13.30
N ASP A 24 -6.11 18.36 -13.05
CA ASP A 24 -7.49 18.84 -13.04
C ASP A 24 -7.83 19.29 -11.62
N ALA A 25 -8.26 20.54 -11.49
CA ALA A 25 -8.82 21.05 -10.25
C ALA A 25 -10.24 20.47 -10.09
N VAL A 26 -10.31 19.24 -9.56
CA VAL A 26 -11.59 18.58 -9.27
C VAL A 26 -12.10 19.08 -7.94
N HIS A 27 -13.23 19.78 -7.93
CA HIS A 27 -13.94 20.07 -6.69
C HIS A 27 -14.49 18.76 -6.13
N ARG A 28 -13.96 18.34 -4.98
CA ARG A 28 -14.46 17.18 -4.25
C ARG A 28 -15.31 17.68 -3.08
N PRO A 29 -16.42 16.99 -2.76
CA PRO A 29 -17.11 17.25 -1.52
C PRO A 29 -16.13 17.04 -0.37
N GLU A 30 -16.35 17.76 0.72
CA GLU A 30 -15.61 17.54 1.96
C GLU A 30 -15.73 16.06 2.36
N PRO A 31 -14.62 15.41 2.73
CA PRO A 31 -14.70 14.01 3.13
C PRO A 31 -15.52 13.88 4.42
N ASP A 32 -16.28 12.80 4.53
CA ASP A 32 -17.02 12.50 5.76
C ASP A 32 -16.03 12.15 6.88
N LEU A 33 -15.94 13.04 7.87
CA LEU A 33 -15.03 12.88 9.01
C LEU A 33 -15.36 11.63 9.85
N GLY A 34 -16.63 11.26 9.96
CA GLY A 34 -17.06 10.07 10.67
C GLY A 34 -16.55 8.80 9.99
N VAL A 35 -16.72 8.71 8.67
CA VAL A 35 -16.20 7.59 7.87
C VAL A 35 -14.67 7.53 7.93
N LEU A 36 -13.99 8.67 7.81
CA LEU A 36 -12.53 8.71 7.95
C LEU A 36 -12.06 8.23 9.33
N THR A 37 -12.76 8.64 10.39
CA THR A 37 -12.44 8.23 11.76
C THR A 37 -12.66 6.73 11.95
N GLU A 38 -13.75 6.19 11.43
CA GLU A 38 -14.05 4.76 11.47
C GLU A 38 -12.98 3.93 10.75
N LEU A 39 -12.60 4.35 9.54
CA LEU A 39 -11.53 3.70 8.77
C LEU A 39 -10.19 3.77 9.50
N PHE A 40 -9.86 4.92 10.10
CA PHE A 40 -8.63 5.08 10.86
C PHE A 40 -8.58 4.16 12.08
N ILE A 41 -9.69 4.06 12.83
CA ILE A 41 -9.80 3.15 13.98
C ILE A 41 -9.61 1.70 13.52
N ARG A 42 -10.35 1.26 12.49
CA ARG A 42 -10.26 -0.12 11.97
C ARG A 42 -8.84 -0.48 11.55
N LEU A 43 -8.21 0.38 10.73
CA LEU A 43 -6.84 0.16 10.26
C LEU A 43 -5.84 0.09 11.42
N THR A 44 -6.03 0.92 12.44
CA THR A 44 -5.18 0.92 13.63
C THR A 44 -5.35 -0.37 14.44
N LEU A 45 -6.60 -0.83 14.62
CA LEU A 45 -6.86 -2.07 15.34
C LEU A 45 -6.31 -3.30 14.60
N GLU A 46 -6.43 -3.34 13.28
CA GLU A 46 -5.86 -4.39 12.43
C GLU A 46 -4.33 -4.44 12.57
N ARG A 47 -3.65 -3.30 12.42
CA ARG A 47 -2.19 -3.18 12.64
C ARG A 47 -1.76 -3.65 14.04
N VAL A 48 -2.55 -3.33 15.07
CA VAL A 48 -2.28 -3.78 16.45
C VAL A 48 -2.47 -5.28 16.58
N ALA A 49 -3.49 -5.85 15.96
CA ALA A 49 -3.73 -7.30 15.95
C ALA A 49 -2.57 -8.03 15.25
N GLU A 50 -2.16 -7.59 14.05
CA GLU A 50 -1.01 -8.14 13.32
C GLU A 50 0.27 -8.09 14.17
N ALA A 51 0.53 -6.95 14.82
CA ALA A 51 1.71 -6.81 15.68
C ALA A 51 1.67 -7.74 16.90
N ARG A 52 0.48 -8.05 17.43
CA ARG A 52 0.31 -9.03 18.51
C ARG A 52 0.55 -10.44 18.01
N GLU A 53 -0.04 -10.82 16.89
CA GLU A 53 0.17 -12.14 16.27
C GLU A 53 1.65 -12.40 15.95
N GLN A 54 2.37 -11.41 15.42
CA GLN A 54 3.80 -11.51 15.18
C GLN A 54 4.59 -11.76 16.46
N ARG A 55 4.25 -11.06 17.56
CA ARG A 55 4.91 -11.25 18.87
C ARG A 55 4.60 -12.60 19.48
N GLU A 56 3.37 -13.08 19.35
CA GLU A 56 2.96 -14.40 19.85
C GLU A 56 3.60 -15.52 19.03
N GLY A 57 3.66 -15.39 17.71
CA GLY A 57 4.35 -16.33 16.82
C GLY A 57 5.86 -16.38 17.06
N ALA A 58 6.49 -15.26 17.45
CA ALA A 58 7.89 -15.22 17.83
C ALA A 58 8.16 -15.73 19.26
N LYS A 59 7.13 -15.96 20.08
CA LYS A 59 7.30 -16.40 21.46
C LYS A 59 7.66 -17.89 21.48
N PRO A 60 8.71 -18.31 22.20
CA PRO A 60 9.04 -19.72 22.30
C PRO A 60 7.88 -20.49 22.95
N PRO A 61 7.61 -21.74 22.53
CA PRO A 61 6.60 -22.59 23.14
C PRO A 61 6.80 -22.67 24.65
N SER A 62 5.70 -22.78 25.41
CA SER A 62 5.76 -22.84 26.88
C SER A 62 6.65 -23.96 27.42
N SER A 63 6.84 -25.04 26.64
CA SER A 63 7.74 -26.15 26.94
C SER A 63 9.23 -25.78 26.98
N PHE A 64 9.64 -24.64 26.41
CA PHE A 64 11.01 -24.13 26.47
C PHE A 64 11.23 -23.09 27.58
N LYS A 65 10.18 -22.73 28.33
CA LYS A 65 10.34 -21.85 29.49
C LYS A 65 10.96 -22.67 30.61
N SER A 66 12.16 -22.31 31.03
CA SER A 66 12.78 -22.89 32.22
C SER A 66 11.82 -22.74 33.41
N PRO A 67 11.65 -23.76 34.27
CA PRO A 67 10.80 -23.65 35.43
C PRO A 67 11.33 -22.50 36.28
N GLN A 68 10.55 -21.41 36.36
CA GLN A 68 10.82 -20.33 37.29
C GLN A 68 10.53 -20.90 38.68
N HIS A 69 11.57 -21.39 39.35
CA HIS A 69 11.51 -21.67 40.78
C HIS A 69 11.34 -20.34 41.51
N LEU A 70 10.14 -20.12 42.04
CA LEU A 70 9.85 -19.14 43.08
C LEU A 70 10.37 -19.65 44.43
#